data_AF-A0A183UNG7-F1
#
_entry.id   AF-A0A183UNG7-F1
#
_cell.length_a   1.000
_cell.length_b   1.000
_cell.length_c   1.000
_cell.angle_alpha   90.00
_cell.angle_beta   90.00
_cell.angle_gamma   90.00
#
_symmetry.space_group_name_H-M   'P 1'
#
loop_
_entity.id
_entity.type
_entity.pdbx_description
1 polymer ?
#
loop_
_entity_poly.entity_id
_entity_poly.type
_entity_poly.pdbx_seq_one_letter_code
_entity_poly.pdbx_strand_id
1 'polypeptide(L)'
;MRGNDVEMLKYFKVRRLDSEMQQLVYENYNKFLTATSTVKKMQKDFLEIGREMESLSKRMNRISDLSKDLCSAFGKHRADVAHLADANRTVKSLQFMLSLPQKLQSLLEQKEYGEAVKCYLAARQSLLRYSHVPSVASISDDSKLLMADVEKQLRSVVCNRYVSSEDLTEAVSLLLRLDVPASSIHTDFLESCGRNLSDQIDALQKRDEVIMELLTSVEESIENLQAADGDVIEMLDGLMARFEDVVRARFLRETDARECAIVVRALDRFYRRISSCNQLVPGVDYSPISISMLNAVSRHEIILARERVVDRVRAGIHQVRSELATLTCAPRSSSTDLSEMVSRLEHILLVQLKTALASLLLFTASDMTFSSLDPSLFTHGFGVDVHESLVVNALEEVSTLGRSFCEYNTHTANVNPTLIILLAQFYINIEARSVSYIFDLCQEQFRLVTEREKGDKSQLTSLDKLRISLRSTAHALLKHYVRIQGVIISQLLVKSVEARDWLVCAEPTAVRAVIKRLIEDLSSLDSLIKPFMDEGTRKERSTESSSARSHTRRNPNFDACSISSTLDKLWTERETSLAFQVDCYYLQQNLWHYVSDEQVTVSLLDEIISSAVHRSLDPKLMDPNTVKAICERQ
;
A
#
# COMPACT_ATOMS: atom_id res chain seq x y z
N MET A 1 75.96 -122.20 -105.21
CA MET A 1 76.97 -122.30 -104.13
C MET A 1 77.24 -120.92 -103.54
N ARG A 2 76.73 -120.68 -102.31
CA ARG A 2 77.16 -119.77 -101.21
C ARG A 2 77.81 -118.37 -101.45
N GLY A 3 77.77 -117.76 -102.64
CA GLY A 3 78.41 -116.44 -102.87
C GLY A 3 77.50 -115.21 -102.86
N ASN A 4 76.28 -115.29 -103.40
CA ASN A 4 75.47 -114.10 -103.75
C ASN A 4 74.67 -113.45 -102.61
N ASP A 5 74.48 -114.12 -101.47
CA ASP A 5 73.70 -113.56 -100.35
C ASP A 5 74.52 -112.63 -99.43
N VAL A 6 75.85 -112.66 -99.55
CA VAL A 6 76.76 -111.91 -98.67
C VAL A 6 76.99 -110.46 -99.15
N GLU A 7 76.89 -110.20 -100.45
CA GLU A 7 77.10 -108.85 -101.02
C GLU A 7 75.88 -107.93 -100.86
N MET A 8 74.67 -108.46 -101.00
CA MET A 8 73.42 -107.69 -100.88
C MET A 8 73.15 -107.22 -99.42
N LEU A 9 73.46 -108.07 -98.44
CA LEU A 9 73.31 -107.77 -97.01
C LEU A 9 74.32 -106.73 -96.48
N LYS A 10 75.52 -106.64 -97.06
CA LYS A 10 76.52 -105.64 -96.66
C LYS A 10 76.26 -104.27 -97.29
N TYR A 11 75.87 -104.21 -98.56
CA TYR A 11 75.59 -102.97 -99.27
C TYR A 11 74.44 -102.16 -98.61
N PHE A 12 73.37 -102.83 -98.18
CA PHE A 12 72.25 -102.20 -97.46
C PHE A 12 72.66 -101.67 -96.07
N LYS A 13 73.59 -102.36 -95.41
CA LYS A 13 74.09 -101.98 -94.08
C LYS A 13 75.01 -100.76 -94.13
N VAL A 14 75.83 -100.63 -95.17
CA VAL A 14 76.74 -99.48 -95.38
C VAL A 14 75.98 -98.20 -95.71
N ARG A 15 74.95 -98.25 -96.58
CA ARG A 15 74.16 -97.06 -96.92
C ARG A 15 73.27 -96.56 -95.78
N ARG A 16 72.73 -97.44 -94.93
CA ARG A 16 71.93 -97.04 -93.76
C ARG A 16 72.80 -96.37 -92.69
N LEU A 17 73.99 -96.92 -92.44
CA LEU A 17 74.94 -96.35 -91.48
C LEU A 17 75.48 -94.98 -91.94
N ASP A 18 75.73 -94.77 -93.24
CA ASP A 18 76.23 -93.49 -93.73
C ASP A 18 75.17 -92.37 -93.67
N SER A 19 73.91 -92.70 -93.95
CA SER A 19 72.79 -91.73 -93.82
C SER A 19 72.49 -91.39 -92.35
N GLU A 20 72.53 -92.37 -91.44
CA GLU A 20 72.37 -92.13 -89.99
C GLU A 20 73.56 -91.33 -89.41
N MET A 21 74.78 -91.58 -89.89
CA MET A 21 75.99 -90.87 -89.43
C MET A 21 75.98 -89.40 -89.85
N GLN A 22 75.62 -89.07 -91.10
CA GLN A 22 75.60 -87.68 -91.56
C GLN A 22 74.53 -86.85 -90.84
N GLN A 23 73.36 -87.42 -90.56
CA GLN A 23 72.29 -86.70 -89.86
C GLN A 23 72.61 -86.45 -88.37
N LEU A 24 73.26 -87.41 -87.70
CA LEU A 24 73.73 -87.25 -86.31
C LEU A 24 74.88 -86.26 -86.17
N VAL A 25 75.80 -86.20 -87.13
CA VAL A 25 76.91 -85.24 -87.11
C VAL A 25 76.39 -83.82 -87.29
N TYR A 26 75.47 -83.59 -88.24
CA TYR A 26 74.88 -82.26 -88.42
C TYR A 26 74.06 -81.81 -87.20
N GLU A 27 73.25 -82.69 -86.61
CA GLU A 27 72.52 -82.36 -85.38
C GLU A 27 73.44 -82.08 -84.19
N ASN A 28 74.47 -82.90 -83.98
CA ASN A 28 75.39 -82.68 -82.87
C ASN A 28 76.22 -81.41 -83.06
N TYR A 29 76.69 -81.14 -84.27
CA TYR A 29 77.48 -79.93 -84.53
C TYR A 29 76.64 -78.66 -84.33
N ASN A 30 75.37 -78.68 -84.75
CA ASN A 30 74.49 -77.53 -84.61
C ASN A 30 74.09 -77.27 -83.14
N LYS A 31 73.84 -78.33 -82.36
CA LYS A 31 73.59 -78.25 -80.90
C LYS A 31 74.84 -77.77 -80.15
N PHE A 32 76.03 -78.20 -80.55
CA PHE A 32 77.28 -77.78 -79.91
C PHE A 32 77.62 -76.30 -80.20
N LEU A 33 77.38 -75.84 -81.43
CA LEU A 33 77.62 -74.43 -81.81
C LEU A 33 76.69 -73.48 -81.05
N THR A 34 75.42 -73.87 -80.89
CA THR A 34 74.42 -73.08 -80.14
C THR A 34 74.66 -73.11 -78.62
N ALA A 35 75.06 -74.24 -78.05
CA ALA A 35 75.47 -74.31 -76.64
C ALA A 35 76.74 -73.48 -76.37
N THR A 36 77.71 -73.48 -77.29
CA THR A 36 78.96 -72.72 -77.12
C THR A 36 78.75 -71.21 -77.23
N SER A 37 77.88 -70.75 -78.13
CA SER A 37 77.59 -69.31 -78.30
C SER A 37 76.80 -68.74 -77.11
N THR A 38 75.88 -69.53 -76.54
CA THR A 38 75.11 -69.13 -75.35
C THR A 38 75.96 -69.07 -74.09
N VAL A 39 76.87 -70.01 -73.88
CA VAL A 39 77.83 -69.98 -72.75
C VAL A 39 78.77 -68.77 -72.85
N LYS A 40 79.30 -68.46 -74.05
CA LYS A 40 80.14 -67.26 -74.24
C LYS A 40 79.39 -65.96 -73.97
N LYS A 41 78.12 -65.87 -74.34
CA LYS A 41 77.30 -64.69 -74.08
C LYS A 41 77.01 -64.53 -72.59
N MET A 42 76.59 -65.59 -71.89
CA MET A 42 76.39 -65.56 -70.44
C MET A 42 77.66 -65.17 -69.69
N GLN A 43 78.82 -65.70 -70.09
CA GLN A 43 80.08 -65.37 -69.43
C GLN A 43 80.44 -63.88 -69.56
N LYS A 44 80.16 -63.26 -70.71
CA LYS A 44 80.38 -61.83 -70.92
C LYS A 44 79.45 -60.98 -70.06
N ASP A 45 78.17 -61.33 -70.00
CA ASP A 45 77.16 -60.59 -69.24
C ASP A 45 77.43 -60.67 -67.73
N PHE A 46 77.85 -61.83 -67.19
CA PHE A 46 78.23 -61.96 -65.78
C PHE A 46 79.48 -61.15 -65.40
N LEU A 47 80.45 -61.01 -66.31
CA LEU A 47 81.64 -60.17 -66.10
C LEU A 47 81.33 -58.67 -66.13
N GLU A 48 80.26 -58.26 -66.80
CA GLU A 48 79.79 -56.88 -66.84
C GLU A 48 79.01 -56.52 -65.57
N ILE A 49 78.09 -57.38 -65.14
CA ILE A 49 77.33 -57.24 -63.89
C ILE A 49 78.26 -57.22 -62.66
N GLY A 50 79.29 -58.07 -62.63
CA GLY A 50 80.26 -58.09 -61.53
C GLY A 50 81.01 -56.76 -61.37
N ARG A 51 81.39 -56.11 -62.49
CA ARG A 51 82.09 -54.81 -62.46
C ARG A 51 81.17 -53.67 -62.01
N GLU A 52 79.91 -53.68 -62.43
CA GLU A 52 78.93 -52.67 -61.99
C GLU A 52 78.59 -52.81 -60.51
N MET A 53 78.43 -54.04 -60.01
CA MET A 53 78.16 -54.34 -58.60
C MET A 53 79.31 -53.84 -57.69
N GLU A 54 80.56 -54.01 -58.12
CA GLU A 54 81.72 -53.56 -57.35
C GLU A 54 81.88 -52.02 -57.35
N SER A 55 81.56 -51.36 -58.48
CA SER A 55 81.48 -49.90 -58.57
C SER A 55 80.39 -49.32 -57.66
N LEU A 56 79.22 -49.94 -57.62
CA LEU A 56 78.10 -49.52 -56.78
C LEU A 56 78.44 -49.65 -55.29
N SER A 57 79.04 -50.78 -54.89
CA SER A 57 79.49 -51.01 -53.51
C SER A 57 80.49 -49.94 -53.04
N LYS A 58 81.47 -49.57 -53.88
CA LYS A 58 82.43 -48.50 -53.56
C LYS A 58 81.77 -47.13 -53.41
N ARG A 59 80.76 -46.79 -54.22
CA ARG A 59 80.00 -45.53 -54.06
C ARG A 59 79.14 -45.53 -52.80
N MET A 60 78.51 -46.66 -52.47
CA MET A 60 77.66 -46.79 -51.29
C MET A 60 78.47 -46.62 -50.00
N ASN A 61 79.67 -47.21 -49.93
CA ASN A 61 80.57 -47.04 -48.78
C ASN A 61 81.01 -45.58 -48.63
N ARG A 62 81.37 -44.91 -49.73
CA ARG A 62 81.75 -43.48 -49.71
C ARG A 62 80.61 -42.57 -49.22
N ILE A 63 79.36 -42.87 -49.58
CA ILE A 63 78.18 -42.13 -49.10
C ILE A 63 77.96 -42.40 -47.61
N SER A 64 78.18 -43.64 -47.16
CA SER A 64 78.06 -43.99 -45.74
C SER A 64 79.07 -43.23 -44.87
N ASP A 65 80.33 -43.13 -45.32
CA ASP A 65 81.37 -42.40 -44.62
C ASP A 65 81.07 -40.88 -44.55
N LEU A 66 80.69 -40.26 -45.68
CA LEU A 66 80.30 -38.84 -45.71
C LEU A 66 79.06 -38.54 -44.85
N SER A 67 78.09 -39.47 -44.80
CA SER A 67 76.91 -39.35 -43.95
C SER A 67 77.28 -39.40 -42.47
N LYS A 68 78.25 -40.26 -42.10
CA LYS A 68 78.74 -40.39 -40.72
C LYS A 68 79.46 -39.13 -40.26
N ASP A 69 80.28 -38.54 -41.13
CA ASP A 69 80.97 -37.27 -40.85
C ASP A 69 79.98 -36.11 -40.66
N LEU A 70 78.97 -35.99 -41.54
CA LEU A 70 77.90 -34.99 -41.43
C LEU A 70 77.07 -35.14 -40.15
N CYS A 71 76.72 -36.37 -39.77
CA CYS A 71 75.98 -36.61 -38.52
C CYS A 71 76.78 -36.17 -37.29
N SER A 72 78.10 -36.37 -37.29
CA SER A 72 78.96 -35.96 -36.18
C SER A 72 79.09 -34.43 -36.07
N ALA A 73 79.18 -33.72 -37.20
CA ALA A 73 79.28 -32.27 -37.25
C ALA A 73 77.96 -31.59 -36.83
N PHE A 74 76.81 -32.08 -37.33
CA PHE A 74 75.50 -31.57 -36.91
C PHE A 74 75.14 -31.92 -35.47
N GLY A 75 75.66 -33.02 -34.92
CA GLY A 75 75.47 -33.37 -33.51
C GLY A 75 76.01 -32.30 -32.55
N LYS A 76 77.23 -31.79 -32.81
CA LYS A 76 77.83 -30.71 -32.02
C LYS A 76 77.07 -29.39 -32.20
N HIS A 77 76.77 -28.97 -33.44
CA HIS A 77 75.99 -27.75 -33.66
C HIS A 77 74.55 -27.82 -33.12
N ARG A 78 73.90 -28.99 -33.11
CA ARG A 78 72.58 -29.14 -32.47
C ARG A 78 72.66 -29.00 -30.94
N ALA A 79 73.71 -29.51 -30.31
CA ALA A 79 73.91 -29.35 -28.86
C ALA A 79 74.14 -27.88 -28.50
N ASP A 80 74.96 -27.17 -29.26
CA ASP A 80 75.22 -25.73 -29.05
C ASP A 80 73.95 -24.89 -29.29
N VAL A 81 73.19 -25.19 -30.34
CA VAL A 81 71.90 -24.54 -30.64
C VAL A 81 70.85 -24.85 -29.56
N ALA A 82 70.83 -26.06 -29.01
CA ALA A 82 69.94 -26.41 -27.90
C ALA A 82 70.31 -25.63 -26.62
N HIS A 83 71.59 -25.54 -26.29
CA HIS A 83 72.07 -24.78 -25.13
C HIS A 83 71.81 -23.27 -25.29
N LEU A 84 72.04 -22.72 -26.48
CA LEU A 84 71.69 -21.33 -26.80
C LEU A 84 70.17 -21.10 -26.77
N ALA A 85 69.36 -22.06 -27.20
CA ALA A 85 67.89 -21.95 -27.13
C ALA A 85 67.38 -21.98 -25.69
N ASP A 86 67.97 -22.78 -24.80
CA ASP A 86 67.60 -22.83 -23.39
C ASP A 86 68.09 -21.60 -22.61
N ALA A 87 69.29 -21.10 -22.92
CA ALA A 87 69.75 -19.80 -22.42
C ALA A 87 68.84 -18.65 -22.91
N ASN A 88 68.39 -18.69 -24.16
CA ASN A 88 67.48 -17.67 -24.69
C ASN A 88 66.06 -17.78 -24.09
N ARG A 89 65.59 -18.99 -23.76
CA ARG A 89 64.33 -19.19 -23.01
C ARG A 89 64.40 -18.63 -21.59
N THR A 90 65.49 -18.88 -20.88
CA THR A 90 65.69 -18.36 -19.51
C THR A 90 65.85 -16.84 -19.48
N VAL A 91 66.58 -16.26 -20.43
CA VAL A 91 66.71 -14.79 -20.58
C VAL A 91 65.35 -14.16 -20.91
N LYS A 92 64.57 -14.73 -21.83
CA LYS A 92 63.20 -14.23 -22.11
C LYS A 92 62.29 -14.31 -20.90
N SER A 93 62.40 -15.36 -20.09
CA SER A 93 61.65 -15.50 -18.84
C SER A 93 62.07 -14.47 -17.78
N LEU A 94 63.38 -14.22 -17.62
CA LEU A 94 63.91 -13.18 -16.73
C LEU A 94 63.52 -11.76 -17.20
N GLN A 95 63.54 -11.50 -18.51
CA GLN A 95 63.11 -10.24 -19.12
C GLN A 95 61.60 -9.99 -18.94
N PHE A 96 60.80 -11.06 -18.98
CA PHE A 96 59.37 -11.00 -18.66
C PHE A 96 59.13 -10.73 -17.17
N MET A 97 59.93 -11.30 -16.26
CA MET A 97 59.81 -11.02 -14.83
C MET A 97 60.22 -9.59 -14.47
N LEU A 98 61.29 -9.05 -15.09
CA LEU A 98 61.76 -7.69 -14.79
C LEU A 98 60.78 -6.62 -15.32
N SER A 99 60.03 -6.91 -16.38
CA SER A 99 59.02 -6.03 -16.95
C SER A 99 57.62 -6.22 -16.34
N LEU A 100 57.43 -7.25 -15.49
CA LEU A 100 56.14 -7.59 -14.88
C LEU A 100 55.56 -6.45 -14.01
N PRO A 101 56.31 -5.78 -13.11
CA PRO A 101 55.74 -4.73 -12.26
C PRO A 101 55.27 -3.53 -13.06
N GLN A 102 56.04 -3.12 -14.07
CA GLN A 102 55.69 -2.01 -14.95
C GLN A 102 54.46 -2.34 -15.80
N LYS A 103 54.36 -3.58 -16.28
CA LYS A 103 53.21 -4.04 -17.04
C LYS A 103 51.95 -4.14 -16.15
N LEU A 104 52.09 -4.64 -14.93
CA LEU A 104 51.00 -4.66 -13.94
C LEU A 104 50.55 -3.25 -13.56
N GLN A 105 51.47 -2.30 -13.36
CA GLN A 105 51.14 -0.89 -13.12
C GLN A 105 50.36 -0.29 -14.31
N SER A 106 50.82 -0.51 -15.55
CA SER A 106 50.10 -0.01 -16.73
C SER A 106 48.72 -0.64 -16.91
N LEU A 107 48.56 -1.92 -16.57
CA LEU A 107 47.26 -2.61 -16.64
C LEU A 107 46.31 -2.18 -15.53
N LEU A 108 46.86 -1.81 -14.37
CA LEU A 108 46.12 -1.22 -13.24
C LEU A 108 45.62 0.20 -13.59
N GLU A 109 46.43 1.00 -14.27
CA GLU A 109 46.01 2.30 -14.83
C GLU A 109 44.92 2.18 -15.91
N GLN A 110 44.96 1.10 -16.70
CA GLN A 110 43.98 0.83 -17.77
C GLN A 110 42.70 0.12 -17.28
N LYS A 111 42.61 -0.26 -16.00
CA LYS A 111 41.50 -1.00 -15.38
C LYS A 111 41.22 -2.39 -15.99
N GLU A 112 42.18 -2.99 -16.71
CA GLU A 112 42.06 -4.35 -17.23
C GLU A 112 42.51 -5.38 -16.17
N TYR A 113 41.68 -5.56 -15.14
CA TYR A 113 41.99 -6.44 -14.00
C TYR A 113 42.12 -7.92 -14.40
N GLY A 114 41.39 -8.37 -15.43
CA GLY A 114 41.42 -9.76 -15.88
C GLY A 114 42.76 -10.21 -16.47
N GLU A 115 43.37 -9.37 -17.30
CA GLU A 115 44.70 -9.62 -17.86
C GLU A 115 45.81 -9.42 -16.82
N ALA A 116 45.64 -8.46 -15.89
CA ALA A 116 46.56 -8.28 -14.77
C ALA A 116 46.66 -9.54 -13.88
N VAL A 117 45.51 -10.12 -13.50
CA VAL A 117 45.45 -11.35 -12.69
C VAL A 117 46.02 -12.55 -13.45
N LYS A 118 45.72 -12.71 -14.75
CA LYS A 118 46.32 -13.77 -15.59
C LYS A 118 47.83 -13.64 -15.70
N CYS A 119 48.35 -12.43 -15.96
CA CYS A 119 49.79 -12.17 -16.03
C CYS A 119 50.48 -12.49 -14.71
N TYR A 120 49.86 -12.10 -13.59
CA TYR A 120 50.38 -12.40 -12.25
C TYR A 120 50.40 -13.90 -11.95
N LEU A 121 49.34 -14.65 -12.28
CA LEU A 121 49.30 -16.11 -12.06
C LEU A 121 50.34 -16.87 -12.90
N ALA A 122 50.54 -16.47 -14.16
CA ALA A 122 51.58 -17.04 -15.02
C ALA A 122 52.99 -16.72 -14.50
N ALA A 123 53.18 -15.53 -13.93
CA ALA A 123 54.43 -15.13 -13.32
C ALA A 123 54.67 -15.73 -11.92
N ARG A 124 53.62 -16.01 -11.13
CA ARG A 124 53.69 -16.56 -9.77
C ARG A 124 54.49 -17.86 -9.71
N GLN A 125 54.28 -18.78 -10.67
CA GLN A 125 55.06 -20.03 -10.76
C GLN A 125 56.55 -19.80 -11.09
N SER A 126 56.86 -18.74 -11.84
CA SER A 126 58.24 -18.38 -12.19
C SER A 126 58.93 -17.60 -11.07
N LEU A 127 58.20 -16.73 -10.37
CA LEU A 127 58.66 -15.98 -9.19
C LEU A 127 58.97 -16.90 -8.00
N LEU A 128 58.16 -17.94 -7.77
CA LEU A 128 58.42 -18.95 -6.74
C LEU A 128 59.71 -19.76 -7.00
N ARG A 129 60.06 -20.01 -8.28
CA ARG A 129 61.28 -20.76 -8.66
C ARG A 129 62.58 -19.98 -8.45
N TYR A 130 62.55 -18.65 -8.43
CA TYR A 130 63.74 -17.78 -8.30
C TYR A 130 63.75 -16.94 -7.01
N SER A 131 63.04 -17.40 -5.98
CA SER A 131 62.89 -16.73 -4.67
C SER A 131 64.20 -16.47 -3.91
N HIS A 132 65.30 -17.14 -4.28
CA HIS A 132 66.61 -17.02 -3.63
C HIS A 132 67.45 -15.81 -4.08
N VAL A 133 67.03 -15.06 -5.10
CA VAL A 133 67.77 -13.88 -5.60
C VAL A 133 67.14 -12.60 -5.03
N PRO A 134 67.90 -11.73 -4.32
CA PRO A 134 67.36 -10.56 -3.63
C PRO A 134 66.62 -9.55 -4.54
N SER A 135 67.10 -9.36 -5.77
CA SER A 135 66.45 -8.49 -6.76
C SER A 135 65.14 -9.05 -7.31
N VAL A 136 64.96 -10.37 -7.30
CA VAL A 136 63.71 -11.03 -7.70
C VAL A 136 62.74 -11.11 -6.52
N ALA A 137 63.25 -11.16 -5.29
CA ALA A 137 62.44 -11.05 -4.08
C ALA A 137 61.80 -9.66 -3.94
N SER A 138 62.55 -8.57 -4.18
CA SER A 138 61.97 -7.21 -4.17
C SER A 138 60.91 -7.03 -5.27
N ILE A 139 61.17 -7.54 -6.48
CA ILE A 139 60.20 -7.55 -7.59
C ILE A 139 58.97 -8.41 -7.25
N SER A 140 59.16 -9.52 -6.54
CA SER A 140 58.06 -10.35 -6.05
C SER A 140 57.23 -9.64 -5.00
N ASP A 141 57.84 -8.82 -4.14
CA ASP A 141 57.14 -8.09 -3.09
C ASP A 141 56.41 -6.86 -3.67
N ASP A 142 57.03 -6.15 -4.61
CA ASP A 142 56.37 -5.09 -5.39
C ASP A 142 55.17 -5.64 -6.18
N SER A 143 55.33 -6.82 -6.80
CA SER A 143 54.22 -7.49 -7.50
C SER A 143 53.10 -7.93 -6.55
N LYS A 144 53.41 -8.35 -5.32
CA LYS A 144 52.37 -8.66 -4.30
C LYS A 144 51.67 -7.40 -3.80
N LEU A 145 52.39 -6.29 -3.59
CA LEU A 145 51.81 -5.01 -3.19
C LEU A 145 50.86 -4.48 -4.27
N LEU A 146 51.26 -4.55 -5.54
CA LEU A 146 50.39 -4.18 -6.65
C LEU A 146 49.16 -5.09 -6.75
N MET A 147 49.28 -6.39 -6.49
CA MET A 147 48.12 -7.28 -6.45
C MET A 147 47.21 -7.04 -5.24
N ALA A 148 47.76 -6.60 -4.09
CA ALA A 148 46.96 -6.17 -2.94
C ALA A 148 46.21 -4.86 -3.24
N ASP A 149 46.80 -3.95 -4.02
CA ASP A 149 46.11 -2.76 -4.53
C ASP A 149 45.02 -3.13 -5.55
N VAL A 150 45.27 -4.10 -6.44
CA VAL A 150 44.24 -4.64 -7.34
C VAL A 150 43.11 -5.29 -6.53
N GLU A 151 43.41 -6.05 -5.48
CA GLU A 151 42.41 -6.64 -4.59
C GLU A 151 41.58 -5.54 -3.91
N LYS A 152 42.22 -4.49 -3.41
CA LYS A 152 41.55 -3.34 -2.77
C LYS A 152 40.66 -2.57 -3.77
N GLN A 153 41.12 -2.40 -5.01
CA GLN A 153 40.33 -1.78 -6.06
C GLN A 153 39.15 -2.67 -6.49
N LEU A 154 39.35 -3.99 -6.63
CA LEU A 154 38.26 -4.93 -6.91
C LEU A 154 37.24 -4.97 -5.76
N ARG A 155 37.67 -4.93 -4.49
CA ARG A 155 36.77 -4.76 -3.33
C ARG A 155 36.00 -3.44 -3.39
N SER A 156 36.65 -2.35 -3.81
CA SER A 156 35.95 -1.07 -4.01
C SER A 156 34.94 -1.08 -5.17
N VAL A 157 35.16 -1.93 -6.17
CA VAL A 157 34.21 -2.16 -7.29
C VAL A 157 33.02 -2.99 -6.81
N VAL A 158 33.24 -4.02 -5.99
CA VAL A 158 32.15 -4.80 -5.35
C VAL A 158 31.32 -3.93 -4.39
N CYS A 159 31.94 -2.94 -3.74
CA CYS A 159 31.28 -1.98 -2.86
C CYS A 159 30.62 -0.79 -3.58
N ASN A 160 30.68 -0.70 -4.91
CA ASN A 160 30.21 0.47 -5.66
C ASN A 160 28.76 0.34 -6.14
N ARG A 161 28.02 1.46 -6.03
CA ARG A 161 26.54 1.58 -6.12
C ARG A 161 25.85 1.10 -7.42
N TYR A 162 26.56 0.94 -8.53
CA TYR A 162 25.96 0.80 -9.87
C TYR A 162 26.79 -0.08 -10.81
N VAL A 163 27.13 -1.30 -10.38
CA VAL A 163 27.90 -2.22 -11.21
C VAL A 163 26.95 -3.25 -11.84
N SER A 164 27.09 -3.45 -13.16
CA SER A 164 26.36 -4.47 -13.92
C SER A 164 26.58 -5.86 -13.31
N SER A 165 25.56 -6.71 -13.28
CA SER A 165 25.65 -8.11 -12.80
C SER A 165 26.81 -8.89 -13.45
N GLU A 166 27.16 -8.53 -14.70
CA GLU A 166 28.29 -9.11 -15.45
C GLU A 166 29.66 -8.65 -14.93
N ASP A 167 29.82 -7.36 -14.61
CA ASP A 167 31.07 -6.82 -14.05
C ASP A 167 31.29 -7.28 -12.60
N LEU A 168 30.19 -7.52 -11.87
CA LEU A 168 30.19 -8.07 -10.51
C LEU A 168 30.58 -9.55 -10.50
N THR A 169 30.03 -10.35 -11.43
CA THR A 169 30.43 -11.75 -11.61
C THR A 169 31.86 -11.87 -12.12
N GLU A 170 32.31 -10.98 -13.01
CA GLU A 170 33.71 -10.92 -13.43
C GLU A 170 34.62 -10.54 -12.26
N ALA A 171 34.29 -9.51 -11.47
CA ALA A 171 35.05 -9.11 -10.29
C ALA A 171 35.11 -10.23 -9.21
N VAL A 172 34.00 -10.92 -8.95
CA VAL A 172 33.95 -12.06 -8.03
C VAL A 172 34.77 -13.24 -8.58
N SER A 173 34.71 -13.52 -9.88
CA SER A 173 35.54 -14.56 -10.51
C SER A 173 37.04 -14.23 -10.44
N LEU A 174 37.40 -12.96 -10.56
CA LEU A 174 38.78 -12.49 -10.47
C LEU A 174 39.30 -12.51 -9.03
N LEU A 175 38.46 -12.18 -8.04
CA LEU A 175 38.77 -12.29 -6.62
C LEU A 175 38.94 -13.75 -6.18
N LEU A 176 38.08 -14.66 -6.67
CA LEU A 176 38.24 -16.11 -6.43
C LEU A 176 39.53 -16.66 -7.06
N ARG A 177 39.94 -16.13 -8.23
CA ARG A 177 41.22 -16.48 -8.86
C ARG A 177 42.44 -15.91 -8.14
N LEU A 178 42.26 -14.98 -7.20
CA LEU A 178 43.30 -14.35 -6.41
C LEU A 178 43.55 -15.01 -5.03
N ASP A 179 42.97 -16.18 -4.77
CA ASP A 179 43.07 -16.92 -3.48
C ASP A 179 42.38 -16.19 -2.29
N VAL A 180 41.49 -15.22 -2.54
CA VAL A 180 40.71 -14.57 -1.48
C VAL A 180 39.63 -15.53 -0.97
N PRO A 181 39.49 -15.74 0.36
CA PRO A 181 38.52 -16.68 0.89
C PRO A 181 37.09 -16.25 0.56
N ALA A 182 36.33 -17.19 -0.01
CA ALA A 182 34.95 -16.99 -0.47
C ALA A 182 34.04 -16.38 0.62
N SER A 183 34.24 -16.74 1.89
CA SER A 183 33.50 -16.18 3.03
C SER A 183 33.65 -14.65 3.16
N SER A 184 34.85 -14.10 2.93
CA SER A 184 35.08 -12.64 3.00
C SER A 184 34.46 -11.87 1.83
N ILE A 185 34.34 -12.53 0.67
CA ILE A 185 33.71 -11.95 -0.51
C ILE A 185 32.19 -11.95 -0.34
N HIS A 186 31.63 -13.02 0.23
CA HIS A 186 30.22 -13.10 0.56
C HIS A 186 29.82 -12.04 1.61
N THR A 187 30.59 -11.83 2.67
CA THR A 187 30.29 -10.79 3.67
C THR A 187 30.37 -9.38 3.09
N ASP A 188 31.38 -9.08 2.28
CA ASP A 188 31.54 -7.76 1.65
C ASP A 188 30.45 -7.50 0.59
N PHE A 189 30.05 -8.56 -0.15
CA PHE A 189 28.93 -8.50 -1.09
C PHE A 189 27.59 -8.29 -0.38
N LEU A 190 27.34 -9.00 0.72
CA LEU A 190 26.13 -8.84 1.52
C LEU A 190 26.06 -7.43 2.12
N GLU A 191 27.16 -6.91 2.67
CA GLU A 191 27.19 -5.56 3.22
C GLU A 191 26.99 -4.49 2.12
N SER A 192 27.54 -4.70 0.92
CA SER A 192 27.32 -3.83 -0.24
C SER A 192 25.87 -3.86 -0.72
N CYS A 193 25.28 -5.05 -0.87
CA CYS A 193 23.86 -5.23 -1.20
C CYS A 193 22.97 -4.59 -0.14
N GLY A 194 23.23 -4.83 1.14
CA GLY A 194 22.48 -4.26 2.26
C GLY A 194 22.55 -2.73 2.29
N ARG A 195 23.72 -2.13 2.03
CA ARG A 195 23.88 -0.67 1.92
C ARG A 195 23.19 -0.10 0.68
N ASN A 196 23.26 -0.78 -0.46
CA ASN A 196 22.59 -0.33 -1.68
C ASN A 196 21.06 -0.36 -1.52
N LEU A 197 20.52 -1.46 -1.00
CA LEU A 197 19.09 -1.59 -0.68
C LEU A 197 18.66 -0.55 0.36
N SER A 198 19.46 -0.34 1.42
CA SER A 198 19.23 0.72 2.40
C SER A 198 19.16 2.12 1.77
N ASP A 199 20.14 2.47 0.93
CA ASP A 199 20.19 3.76 0.26
C ASP A 199 19.01 3.95 -0.72
N GLN A 200 18.57 2.88 -1.37
CA GLN A 200 17.38 2.89 -2.23
C GLN A 200 16.08 3.05 -1.44
N ILE A 201 15.96 2.40 -0.26
CA ILE A 201 14.86 2.59 0.68
C ILE A 201 14.82 4.03 1.19
N ASP A 202 15.97 4.63 1.53
CA ASP A 202 16.03 6.02 1.99
C ASP A 202 15.74 7.02 0.86
N ALA A 203 16.03 6.67 -0.39
CA ALA A 203 15.65 7.46 -1.55
C ALA A 203 14.12 7.49 -1.79
N LEU A 204 13.38 6.44 -1.41
CA LEU A 204 11.91 6.41 -1.46
C LEU A 204 11.26 7.39 -0.50
N GLN A 205 11.87 7.63 0.64
CA GLN A 205 11.35 8.63 1.58
C GLN A 205 11.35 10.04 0.97
N LYS A 206 12.16 10.26 -0.09
CA LYS A 206 12.37 11.56 -0.72
C LYS A 206 11.74 11.71 -2.12
N ARG A 207 11.43 10.61 -2.83
CA ARG A 207 10.86 10.65 -4.18
C ARG A 207 9.35 10.34 -4.16
N ASP A 208 8.56 11.20 -4.79
CA ASP A 208 7.11 11.02 -4.96
C ASP A 208 6.73 9.89 -5.96
N GLU A 209 7.71 9.24 -6.61
CA GLU A 209 7.47 8.22 -7.64
C GLU A 209 7.44 6.77 -7.13
N VAL A 210 6.90 5.89 -7.97
CA VAL A 210 6.11 4.68 -7.70
C VAL A 210 6.87 3.61 -6.88
N ILE A 211 6.21 3.06 -5.86
CA ILE A 211 6.62 1.89 -5.04
C ILE A 211 7.06 0.68 -5.91
N MET A 212 6.63 0.66 -7.18
CA MET A 212 6.87 -0.34 -8.21
C MET A 212 8.34 -0.64 -8.52
N GLU A 213 9.19 0.38 -8.70
CA GLU A 213 10.57 0.18 -9.20
C GLU A 213 11.46 -0.49 -8.16
N LEU A 214 11.14 -0.32 -6.87
CA LEU A 214 11.88 -0.95 -5.79
C LEU A 214 11.42 -2.36 -5.49
N LEU A 215 10.12 -2.65 -5.67
CA LEU A 215 9.65 -4.04 -5.59
C LEU A 215 10.34 -4.93 -6.64
N THR A 216 10.63 -4.39 -7.84
CA THR A 216 11.40 -5.11 -8.87
C THR A 216 12.89 -5.20 -8.54
N SER A 217 13.52 -4.14 -8.00
CA SER A 217 14.94 -4.20 -7.65
C SER A 217 15.23 -5.09 -6.45
N VAL A 218 14.30 -5.16 -5.48
CA VAL A 218 14.38 -6.08 -4.33
C VAL A 218 14.22 -7.53 -4.80
N GLU A 219 13.28 -7.82 -5.71
CA GLU A 219 13.15 -9.16 -6.30
C GLU A 219 14.40 -9.58 -7.07
N GLU A 220 14.93 -8.73 -7.96
CA GLU A 220 16.17 -9.02 -8.70
C GLU A 220 17.36 -9.24 -7.74
N SER A 221 17.42 -8.50 -6.63
CA SER A 221 18.47 -8.66 -5.62
C SER A 221 18.30 -9.95 -4.82
N ILE A 222 17.07 -10.36 -4.51
CA ILE A 222 16.75 -11.61 -3.81
C ILE A 222 16.96 -12.83 -4.72
N GLU A 223 16.63 -12.75 -6.01
CA GLU A 223 16.90 -13.80 -6.99
C GLU A 223 18.40 -14.07 -7.15
N ASN A 224 19.26 -13.07 -6.95
CA ASN A 224 20.72 -13.22 -6.95
C ASN A 224 21.27 -13.85 -5.66
N LEU A 225 20.48 -13.89 -4.57
CA LEU A 225 20.83 -14.39 -3.25
C LEU A 225 20.31 -15.83 -3.03
N GLN A 226 20.52 -16.74 -3.99
CA GLN A 226 20.09 -18.15 -3.90
C GLN A 226 20.81 -19.00 -2.82
N ALA A 227 21.60 -18.40 -1.93
CA ALA A 227 22.37 -19.12 -0.91
C ALA A 227 21.77 -18.89 0.49
N ALA A 228 21.21 -19.96 1.06
CA ALA A 228 20.69 -20.01 2.43
C ALA A 228 21.85 -20.09 3.45
N ASP A 229 22.49 -18.94 3.72
CA ASP A 229 23.33 -18.75 4.90
C ASP A 229 22.56 -17.94 5.95
N GLY A 230 22.68 -18.29 7.24
CA GLY A 230 21.94 -17.65 8.34
C GLY A 230 22.17 -16.14 8.44
N ASP A 231 23.37 -15.68 8.08
CA ASP A 231 23.72 -14.25 8.06
C ASP A 231 22.95 -13.47 6.98
N VAL A 232 22.56 -14.13 5.88
CA VAL A 232 21.74 -13.53 4.81
C VAL A 232 20.31 -13.33 5.29
N ILE A 233 19.79 -14.26 6.07
CA ILE A 233 18.43 -14.21 6.62
C ILE A 233 18.31 -13.07 7.64
N GLU A 234 19.28 -12.91 8.56
CA GLU A 234 19.26 -11.81 9.55
C GLU A 234 19.33 -10.43 8.87
N MET A 235 20.18 -10.29 7.85
CA MET A 235 20.23 -9.06 7.05
C MET A 235 18.93 -8.81 6.29
N LEU A 236 18.35 -9.85 5.68
CA LEU A 236 17.09 -9.74 4.95
C LEU A 236 15.94 -9.35 5.89
N ASP A 237 15.87 -9.93 7.09
CA ASP A 237 14.87 -9.56 8.10
C ASP A 237 14.99 -8.10 8.53
N GLY A 238 16.21 -7.60 8.75
CA GLY A 238 16.46 -6.19 9.06
C GLY A 238 16.09 -5.24 7.92
N LEU A 239 16.35 -5.63 6.67
CA LEU A 239 15.97 -4.86 5.48
C LEU A 239 14.46 -4.86 5.26
N MET A 240 13.81 -6.01 5.45
CA MET A 240 12.36 -6.17 5.28
C MET A 240 11.58 -5.39 6.33
N ALA A 241 12.07 -5.33 7.59
CA ALA A 241 11.48 -4.48 8.63
C ALA A 241 11.58 -2.99 8.29
N ARG A 242 12.74 -2.53 7.80
CA ARG A 242 12.91 -1.15 7.34
C ARG A 242 12.06 -0.82 6.12
N PHE A 243 11.97 -1.75 5.17
CA PHE A 243 11.13 -1.61 3.99
C PHE A 243 9.66 -1.51 4.39
N GLU A 244 9.19 -2.36 5.30
CA GLU A 244 7.85 -2.30 5.88
C GLU A 244 7.58 -0.92 6.49
N ASP A 245 8.47 -0.39 7.32
CA ASP A 245 8.26 0.90 7.97
C ASP A 245 8.20 2.07 6.99
N VAL A 246 9.06 2.09 5.97
CA VAL A 246 9.06 3.15 4.95
C VAL A 246 7.82 3.06 4.06
N VAL A 247 7.45 1.85 3.62
CA VAL A 247 6.25 1.64 2.81
C VAL A 247 4.99 1.99 3.61
N ARG A 248 4.93 1.58 4.88
CA ARG A 248 3.83 1.89 5.80
C ARG A 248 3.71 3.40 5.98
N ALA A 249 4.79 4.09 6.31
CA ALA A 249 4.80 5.54 6.50
C ALA A 249 4.33 6.28 5.24
N ARG A 250 4.64 5.75 4.05
CA ARG A 250 4.20 6.33 2.78
C ARG A 250 2.69 6.14 2.54
N PHE A 251 2.17 4.93 2.70
CA PHE A 251 0.73 4.68 2.59
C PHE A 251 -0.08 5.52 3.59
N LEU A 252 0.43 5.71 4.81
CA LEU A 252 -0.24 6.55 5.82
C LEU A 252 -0.15 8.06 5.53
N ARG A 253 0.81 8.50 4.72
CA ARG A 253 0.94 9.92 4.32
C ARG A 253 0.04 10.28 3.13
N GLU A 254 -0.42 9.29 2.39
CA GLU A 254 -1.25 9.48 1.20
C GLU A 254 -2.72 9.69 1.63
N THR A 255 -3.15 10.96 1.65
CA THR A 255 -4.50 11.35 2.10
C THR A 255 -5.51 11.49 0.95
N ASP A 256 -5.05 11.42 -0.30
CA ASP A 256 -5.86 11.75 -1.47
C ASP A 256 -6.86 10.64 -1.81
N ALA A 257 -8.11 10.92 -1.45
CA ALA A 257 -9.31 10.09 -1.55
C ALA A 257 -9.68 9.55 -2.92
N ARG A 258 -8.96 9.92 -3.99
CA ARG A 258 -9.54 9.81 -5.33
C ARG A 258 -9.72 8.38 -5.77
N GLU A 259 -8.94 7.43 -5.29
CA GLU A 259 -9.19 6.02 -5.60
C GLU A 259 -8.69 5.12 -4.46
N CYS A 260 -9.54 4.81 -3.47
CA CYS A 260 -9.33 3.66 -2.58
C CYS A 260 -8.94 2.39 -3.38
N ALA A 261 -9.42 2.29 -4.63
CA ALA A 261 -9.03 1.27 -5.59
C ALA A 261 -7.53 1.26 -5.93
N ILE A 262 -6.86 2.42 -6.02
CA ILE A 262 -5.40 2.50 -6.25
C ILE A 262 -4.66 1.93 -5.03
N VAL A 263 -5.05 2.34 -3.83
CA VAL A 263 -4.43 1.86 -2.58
C VAL A 263 -4.59 0.34 -2.46
N VAL A 264 -5.80 -0.17 -2.70
CA VAL A 264 -6.09 -1.62 -2.69
C VAL A 264 -5.25 -2.36 -3.74
N ARG A 265 -5.12 -1.84 -4.97
CA ARG A 265 -4.29 -2.46 -6.02
C ARG A 265 -2.80 -2.40 -5.72
N ALA A 266 -2.32 -1.30 -5.15
CA ALA A 266 -0.94 -1.16 -4.73
C ALA A 266 -0.60 -2.15 -3.61
N LEU A 267 -1.51 -2.29 -2.64
CA LEU A 267 -1.40 -3.23 -1.53
C LEU A 267 -1.48 -4.69 -2.00
N ASP A 268 -2.37 -5.01 -2.93
CA ASP A 268 -2.45 -6.34 -3.55
C ASP A 268 -1.15 -6.69 -4.27
N ARG A 269 -0.58 -5.73 -5.00
CA ARG A 269 0.69 -5.93 -5.69
C ARG A 269 1.85 -6.10 -4.70
N PHE A 270 1.88 -5.33 -3.62
CA PHE A 270 2.84 -5.52 -2.53
C PHE A 270 2.72 -6.94 -1.95
N TYR A 271 1.51 -7.39 -1.61
CA TYR A 271 1.25 -8.73 -1.08
C TYR A 271 1.75 -9.84 -2.02
N ARG A 272 1.43 -9.77 -3.32
CA ARG A 272 1.92 -10.74 -4.32
C ARG A 272 3.45 -10.83 -4.34
N ARG A 273 4.12 -9.68 -4.27
CA ARG A 273 5.58 -9.58 -4.35
C ARG A 273 6.26 -10.14 -3.10
N ILE A 274 5.76 -9.85 -1.91
CA ILE A 274 6.25 -10.45 -0.66
C ILE A 274 6.01 -11.96 -0.66
N SER A 275 4.85 -12.41 -1.15
CA SER A 275 4.56 -13.83 -1.30
C SER A 275 5.49 -14.54 -2.29
N SER A 276 5.94 -13.87 -3.36
CA SER A 276 6.98 -14.39 -4.26
C SER A 276 8.34 -14.50 -3.56
N CYS A 277 8.70 -13.54 -2.71
CA CYS A 277 9.95 -13.59 -1.92
C CYS A 277 9.97 -14.82 -0.99
N ASN A 278 8.84 -15.15 -0.37
CA ASN A 278 8.70 -16.37 0.45
C ASN A 278 8.89 -17.68 -0.35
N GLN A 279 8.64 -17.67 -1.67
CA GLN A 279 8.88 -18.85 -2.53
C GLN A 279 10.34 -18.99 -2.94
N LEU A 280 11.08 -17.88 -3.02
CA LEU A 280 12.47 -17.83 -3.47
C LEU A 280 13.46 -18.19 -2.34
N VAL A 281 13.17 -17.81 -1.09
CA VAL A 281 14.04 -18.08 0.07
C VAL A 281 13.43 -19.16 0.96
N PRO A 282 13.85 -20.43 0.85
CA PRO A 282 13.33 -21.50 1.71
C PRO A 282 13.78 -21.28 3.16
N GLY A 283 12.81 -21.03 4.06
CA GLY A 283 13.05 -20.91 5.51
C GLY A 283 12.56 -19.62 6.16
N VAL A 284 12.13 -18.63 5.37
CA VAL A 284 11.61 -17.36 5.90
C VAL A 284 10.14 -17.15 5.52
N ASP A 285 9.33 -16.73 6.49
CA ASP A 285 7.91 -16.42 6.28
C ASP A 285 7.62 -14.95 6.57
N TYR A 286 7.56 -14.12 5.53
CA TYR A 286 7.19 -12.71 5.61
C TYR A 286 5.67 -12.46 5.53
N SER A 287 4.86 -13.52 5.65
CA SER A 287 3.38 -13.38 5.72
C SER A 287 2.92 -12.46 6.86
N PRO A 288 3.50 -12.51 8.08
CA PRO A 288 3.10 -11.61 9.18
C PRO A 288 3.30 -10.12 8.88
N ILE A 289 4.38 -9.77 8.18
CA ILE A 289 4.66 -8.39 7.72
C ILE A 289 3.57 -7.93 6.75
N SER A 290 3.21 -8.78 5.80
CA SER A 290 2.16 -8.48 4.82
C SER A 290 0.79 -8.30 5.46
N ILE A 291 0.44 -9.15 6.44
CA ILE A 291 -0.81 -9.06 7.20
C ILE A 291 -0.83 -7.82 8.10
N SER A 292 0.30 -7.50 8.75
CA SER A 292 0.47 -6.29 9.57
C SER A 292 0.29 -5.02 8.74
N MET A 293 0.93 -4.95 7.57
CA MET A 293 0.76 -3.85 6.62
C MET A 293 -0.70 -3.74 6.16
N LEU A 294 -1.31 -4.86 5.77
CA LEU A 294 -2.69 -4.92 5.31
C LEU A 294 -3.67 -4.39 6.37
N ASN A 295 -3.51 -4.80 7.63
CA ASN A 295 -4.31 -4.30 8.75
C ASN A 295 -4.05 -2.81 9.03
N ALA A 296 -2.81 -2.33 8.96
CA ALA A 296 -2.49 -0.92 9.19
C ALA A 296 -3.07 0.00 8.11
N VAL A 297 -2.87 -0.34 6.83
CA VAL A 297 -3.34 0.46 5.69
C VAL A 297 -4.87 0.44 5.60
N SER A 298 -5.49 -0.73 5.81
CA SER A 298 -6.96 -0.83 5.80
C SER A 298 -7.61 -0.02 6.93
N ARG A 299 -7.04 -0.03 8.14
CA ARG A 299 -7.49 0.81 9.26
C ARG A 299 -7.35 2.30 8.96
N HIS A 300 -6.26 2.70 8.33
CA HIS A 300 -6.06 4.09 7.92
C HIS A 300 -7.11 4.53 6.88
N GLU A 301 -7.38 3.70 5.86
CA GLU A 301 -8.43 3.98 4.88
C GLU A 301 -9.83 4.03 5.50
N ILE A 302 -10.13 3.20 6.50
CA ILE A 302 -11.37 3.29 7.28
C ILE A 302 -11.50 4.65 7.98
N ILE A 303 -10.43 5.13 8.61
CA ILE A 303 -10.41 6.43 9.29
C ILE A 303 -10.61 7.57 8.29
N LEU A 304 -9.90 7.55 7.16
CA LEU A 304 -10.08 8.56 6.11
C LEU A 304 -11.50 8.55 5.52
N ALA A 305 -12.08 7.36 5.31
CA ALA A 305 -13.45 7.23 4.84
C ALA A 305 -14.45 7.80 5.86
N ARG A 306 -14.23 7.57 7.16
CA ARG A 306 -15.03 8.15 8.25
C ARG A 306 -14.95 9.68 8.23
N GLU A 307 -13.75 10.25 8.21
CA GLU A 307 -13.55 11.70 8.20
C GLU A 307 -14.25 12.35 7.01
N ARG A 308 -14.17 11.75 5.82
CA ARG A 308 -14.88 12.22 4.61
C ARG A 308 -16.40 12.23 4.80
N VAL A 309 -16.97 11.20 5.41
CA VAL A 309 -18.42 11.15 5.71
C VAL A 309 -18.82 12.31 6.62
N VAL A 310 -18.09 12.49 7.72
CA VAL A 310 -18.37 13.52 8.73
C VAL A 310 -18.19 14.93 8.15
N ASP A 311 -17.13 15.16 7.37
CA ASP A 311 -16.87 16.44 6.69
C ASP A 311 -17.96 16.80 5.68
N ARG A 312 -18.46 15.82 4.93
CA ARG A 312 -19.55 16.02 3.97
C ARG A 312 -20.87 16.33 4.66
N VAL A 313 -21.19 15.66 5.76
CA VAL A 313 -22.37 15.98 6.58
C VAL A 313 -22.23 17.39 7.17
N ARG A 314 -21.06 17.74 7.70
CA ARG A 314 -20.77 19.10 8.21
C ARG A 314 -20.95 20.15 7.12
N ALA A 315 -20.44 19.91 5.91
CA ALA A 315 -20.64 20.80 4.77
C ALA A 315 -22.13 20.93 4.39
N GLY A 316 -22.88 19.82 4.41
CA GLY A 316 -24.34 19.82 4.20
C GLY A 316 -25.09 20.67 5.23
N ILE A 317 -24.73 20.57 6.51
CA ILE A 317 -25.31 21.40 7.58
C ILE A 317 -24.96 22.89 7.37
N HIS A 318 -23.73 23.19 6.98
CA HIS A 318 -23.32 24.57 6.66
C HIS A 318 -24.07 25.14 5.46
N GLN A 319 -24.34 24.32 4.44
CA GLN A 319 -25.15 24.71 3.29
C GLN A 319 -26.59 25.03 3.72
N VAL A 320 -27.24 24.15 4.49
CA VAL A 320 -28.58 24.40 5.03
C VAL A 320 -28.61 25.68 5.88
N ARG A 321 -27.59 25.91 6.72
CA ARG A 321 -27.46 27.14 7.51
C ARG A 321 -27.37 28.38 6.62
N SER A 322 -26.59 28.32 5.53
CA SER A 322 -26.45 29.43 4.58
C SER A 322 -27.76 29.71 3.84
N GLU A 323 -28.47 28.67 3.40
CA GLU A 323 -29.78 28.79 2.73
C GLU A 323 -30.85 29.36 3.67
N LEU A 324 -30.84 28.99 4.96
CA LEU A 324 -31.76 29.56 5.95
C LEU A 324 -31.48 31.04 6.23
N ALA A 325 -30.21 31.48 6.15
CA ALA A 325 -29.84 32.88 6.34
C ALA A 325 -30.29 33.77 5.16
N THR A 326 -30.34 33.24 3.94
CA THR A 326 -30.86 33.97 2.78
C THR A 326 -32.39 34.01 2.76
N LEU A 327 -33.05 32.93 3.19
CA LEU A 327 -34.51 32.83 3.24
C LEU A 327 -35.16 33.73 4.29
N THR A 328 -34.46 34.09 5.37
CA THR A 328 -34.97 35.08 6.36
C THR A 328 -35.23 36.48 5.78
N CYS A 329 -34.76 36.76 4.56
CA CYS A 329 -35.04 38.02 3.85
C CYS A 329 -36.27 37.94 2.90
N ALA A 330 -36.89 36.77 2.71
CA ALA A 330 -38.02 36.57 1.80
C ALA A 330 -39.30 36.15 2.56
N PRO A 331 -40.45 36.81 2.35
CA PRO A 331 -41.66 36.54 3.11
C PRO A 331 -42.43 35.38 2.47
N ARG A 332 -42.03 34.13 2.77
CA ARG A 332 -42.83 32.88 2.72
C ARG A 332 -41.89 31.66 2.61
N SER A 333 -41.49 31.09 3.75
CA SER A 333 -40.97 29.73 3.76
C SER A 333 -42.16 28.76 3.78
N SER A 334 -42.27 27.90 2.78
CA SER A 334 -43.28 26.84 2.80
C SER A 334 -42.77 25.67 3.66
N SER A 335 -43.66 25.00 4.38
CA SER A 335 -43.30 23.84 5.21
C SER A 335 -42.68 22.69 4.41
N THR A 336 -42.98 22.63 3.11
CA THR A 336 -42.40 21.71 2.14
C THR A 336 -40.89 21.92 1.94
N ASP A 337 -40.40 23.17 1.98
CA ASP A 337 -38.97 23.47 1.78
C ASP A 337 -38.12 22.95 2.96
N LEU A 338 -38.65 23.01 4.18
CA LEU A 338 -38.00 22.52 5.40
C LEU A 338 -37.87 20.99 5.39
N SER A 339 -38.94 20.29 5.00
CA SER A 339 -38.92 18.83 4.87
C SER A 339 -37.94 18.36 3.80
N GLU A 340 -37.80 19.09 2.69
CA GLU A 340 -36.82 18.80 1.64
C GLU A 340 -35.39 18.98 2.17
N MET A 341 -35.11 20.03 2.94
CA MET A 341 -33.80 20.23 3.57
C MET A 341 -33.41 19.08 4.51
N VAL A 342 -34.34 18.59 5.34
CA VAL A 342 -34.10 17.43 6.22
C VAL A 342 -33.81 16.19 5.38
N SER A 343 -34.64 15.93 4.37
CA SER A 343 -34.49 14.77 3.48
C SER A 343 -33.17 14.82 2.71
N ARG A 344 -32.71 16.01 2.32
CA ARG A 344 -31.41 16.23 1.66
C ARG A 344 -30.25 15.92 2.59
N LEU A 345 -30.31 16.33 3.87
CA LEU A 345 -29.29 15.97 4.87
C LEU A 345 -29.24 14.45 5.11
N GLU A 346 -30.41 13.81 5.23
CA GLU A 346 -30.51 12.35 5.37
C GLU A 346 -29.89 11.64 4.15
N HIS A 347 -30.23 12.11 2.95
CA HIS A 347 -29.68 11.59 1.71
C HIS A 347 -28.16 11.76 1.64
N ILE A 348 -27.61 12.92 2.02
CA ILE A 348 -26.16 13.15 2.06
C ILE A 348 -25.49 12.13 2.99
N LEU A 349 -25.97 11.95 4.22
CA LEU A 349 -25.41 10.98 5.16
C LEU A 349 -25.43 9.56 4.58
N LEU A 350 -26.59 9.12 4.09
CA LEU A 350 -26.76 7.76 3.55
C LEU A 350 -25.90 7.50 2.32
N VAL A 351 -25.82 8.44 1.39
CA VAL A 351 -24.99 8.30 0.19
C VAL A 351 -23.52 8.21 0.57
N GLN A 352 -23.03 9.08 1.47
CA GLN A 352 -21.62 9.05 1.86
C GLN A 352 -21.25 7.77 2.59
N LEU A 353 -22.09 7.28 3.50
CA LEU A 353 -21.89 5.99 4.16
C LEU A 353 -21.88 4.83 3.15
N LYS A 354 -22.83 4.81 2.19
CA LYS A 354 -22.87 3.79 1.14
C LYS A 354 -21.63 3.83 0.25
N THR A 355 -21.18 5.02 -0.15
CA THR A 355 -19.98 5.19 -0.97
C THR A 355 -18.73 4.74 -0.21
N ALA A 356 -18.62 5.07 1.09
CA ALA A 356 -17.54 4.59 1.94
C ALA A 356 -17.53 3.06 2.03
N LEU A 357 -18.67 2.43 2.33
CA LEU A 357 -18.80 0.98 2.38
C LEU A 357 -18.45 0.33 1.03
N ALA A 358 -18.92 0.87 -0.09
CA ALA A 358 -18.62 0.37 -1.42
C ALA A 358 -17.12 0.48 -1.76
N SER A 359 -16.47 1.57 -1.34
CA SER A 359 -15.03 1.74 -1.55
C SER A 359 -14.21 0.74 -0.74
N LEU A 360 -14.60 0.47 0.52
CA LEU A 360 -13.92 -0.47 1.39
C LEU A 360 -14.21 -1.94 1.03
N LEU A 361 -15.35 -2.21 0.37
CA LEU A 361 -15.67 -3.54 -0.16
C LEU A 361 -14.60 -4.03 -1.15
N LEU A 362 -13.87 -3.12 -1.81
CA LEU A 362 -12.76 -3.45 -2.71
C LEU A 362 -11.66 -4.27 -2.02
N PHE A 363 -11.42 -4.09 -0.72
CA PHE A 363 -10.48 -4.92 0.05
C PHE A 363 -10.94 -6.38 0.18
N THR A 364 -12.24 -6.64 0.08
CA THR A 364 -12.82 -7.99 0.17
C THR A 364 -13.18 -8.57 -1.20
N ALA A 365 -12.83 -7.89 -2.27
CA ALA A 365 -13.15 -8.32 -3.62
C ALA A 365 -12.40 -9.63 -3.97
N SER A 366 -13.06 -10.49 -4.76
CA SER A 366 -12.55 -11.84 -5.09
C SER A 366 -11.34 -11.83 -6.02
N ASP A 367 -11.07 -10.72 -6.69
CA ASP A 367 -9.92 -10.51 -7.58
C ASP A 367 -8.63 -10.14 -6.84
N MET A 368 -8.71 -9.89 -5.52
CA MET A 368 -7.55 -9.61 -4.66
C MET A 368 -6.89 -10.90 -4.18
N THR A 369 -5.56 -10.96 -4.21
CA THR A 369 -4.78 -12.15 -3.85
C THR A 369 -4.79 -12.44 -2.35
N PHE A 370 -4.85 -11.41 -1.51
CA PHE A 370 -5.02 -11.58 -0.07
C PHE A 370 -6.46 -12.01 0.33
N SER A 371 -7.41 -12.10 -0.61
CA SER A 371 -8.73 -12.72 -0.40
C SER A 371 -8.63 -14.24 -0.15
N SER A 372 -7.51 -14.85 -0.56
CA SER A 372 -7.19 -16.27 -0.30
C SER A 372 -6.70 -16.55 1.12
N LEU A 373 -6.42 -15.52 1.92
CA LEU A 373 -6.04 -15.66 3.32
C LEU A 373 -7.18 -16.26 4.14
N ASP A 374 -6.81 -16.95 5.24
CA ASP A 374 -7.81 -17.43 6.20
C ASP A 374 -8.65 -16.25 6.72
N PRO A 375 -10.00 -16.31 6.65
CA PRO A 375 -10.86 -15.19 7.04
C PRO A 375 -10.61 -14.66 8.45
N SER A 376 -10.07 -15.48 9.35
CA SER A 376 -9.71 -15.10 10.72
C SER A 376 -8.57 -14.05 10.80
N LEU A 377 -7.68 -14.03 9.81
CA LEU A 377 -6.47 -13.21 9.82
C LEU A 377 -6.70 -11.78 9.31
N PHE A 378 -7.70 -11.58 8.44
CA PHE A 378 -7.98 -10.29 7.83
C PHE A 378 -9.47 -10.00 7.69
N THR A 379 -10.19 -10.74 6.84
CA THR A 379 -11.56 -10.40 6.41
C THR A 379 -12.54 -10.22 7.57
N HIS A 380 -12.45 -11.07 8.59
CA HIS A 380 -13.30 -10.98 9.77
C HIS A 380 -12.99 -9.75 10.63
N GLY A 381 -11.71 -9.54 10.97
CA GLY A 381 -11.28 -8.38 11.75
C GLY A 381 -11.53 -7.07 11.02
N PHE A 382 -11.28 -7.04 9.71
CA PHE A 382 -11.56 -5.90 8.85
C PHE A 382 -13.06 -5.56 8.83
N GLY A 383 -13.94 -6.55 8.68
CA GLY A 383 -15.39 -6.32 8.71
C GLY A 383 -15.86 -5.72 10.05
N VAL A 384 -15.33 -6.21 11.17
CA VAL A 384 -15.60 -5.64 12.50
C VAL A 384 -15.08 -4.20 12.60
N ASP A 385 -13.86 -3.94 12.13
CA ASP A 385 -13.27 -2.60 12.10
C ASP A 385 -14.09 -1.64 11.22
N VAL A 386 -14.64 -2.10 10.09
CA VAL A 386 -15.55 -1.28 9.26
C VAL A 386 -16.85 -0.98 10.03
N HIS A 387 -17.45 -1.95 10.71
CA HIS A 387 -18.66 -1.69 11.48
C HIS A 387 -18.42 -0.68 12.62
N GLU A 388 -17.42 -0.93 13.46
CA GLU A 388 -17.15 -0.10 14.65
C GLU A 388 -16.47 1.22 14.28
N SER A 389 -15.39 1.18 13.51
CA SER A 389 -14.57 2.36 13.24
C SER A 389 -15.10 3.25 12.12
N LEU A 390 -15.83 2.71 11.12
CA LEU A 390 -16.52 3.54 10.13
C LEU A 390 -17.95 3.86 10.57
N VAL A 391 -18.84 2.86 10.67
CA VAL A 391 -20.29 3.12 10.79
C VAL A 391 -20.65 3.69 12.15
N VAL A 392 -20.27 3.01 13.24
CA VAL A 392 -20.61 3.44 14.60
C VAL A 392 -19.94 4.77 14.92
N ASN A 393 -18.61 4.86 14.76
CA ASN A 393 -17.88 6.09 15.05
C ASN A 393 -18.28 7.28 14.15
N ALA A 394 -18.60 7.07 12.86
CA ALA A 394 -19.13 8.17 12.04
C ALA A 394 -20.47 8.70 12.58
N LEU A 395 -21.39 7.82 13.00
CA LEU A 395 -22.69 8.21 13.54
C LEU A 395 -22.57 8.86 14.93
N GLU A 396 -21.58 8.44 15.74
CA GLU A 396 -21.23 9.10 16.99
C GLU A 396 -20.62 10.49 16.75
N GLU A 397 -19.68 10.64 15.81
CA GLU A 397 -19.12 11.95 15.43
C GLU A 397 -20.17 12.88 14.82
N VAL A 398 -21.10 12.36 14.02
CA VAL A 398 -22.27 13.13 13.57
C VAL A 398 -23.13 13.54 14.77
N SER A 399 -23.32 12.66 15.77
CA SER A 399 -24.02 13.02 17.01
C SER A 399 -23.31 14.13 17.81
N THR A 400 -21.98 14.09 17.91
CA THR A 400 -21.22 15.16 18.58
C THR A 400 -21.28 16.48 17.81
N LEU A 401 -21.30 16.43 16.47
CA LEU A 401 -21.58 17.62 15.65
C LEU A 401 -22.94 18.25 16.00
N GLY A 402 -23.99 17.44 16.17
CA GLY A 402 -25.29 17.92 16.64
C GLY A 402 -25.23 18.59 18.01
N ARG A 403 -24.55 17.96 18.98
CA ARG A 403 -24.40 18.51 20.35
C ARG A 403 -23.62 19.81 20.38
N SER A 404 -22.66 20.02 19.47
CA SER A 404 -21.91 21.28 19.41
C SER A 404 -22.83 22.50 19.25
N PHE A 405 -23.96 22.37 18.54
CA PHE A 405 -24.95 23.44 18.40
C PHE A 405 -25.72 23.75 19.70
N CYS A 406 -25.71 22.86 20.69
CA CYS A 406 -26.31 23.08 22.00
C CYS A 406 -25.38 23.81 22.98
N GLU A 407 -24.07 23.68 22.80
CA GLU A 407 -23.02 24.21 23.70
C GLU A 407 -22.62 25.65 23.37
N TYR A 408 -22.89 26.14 22.16
CA TYR A 408 -22.60 27.53 21.78
C TYR A 408 -23.41 28.49 22.67
N ASN A 409 -22.68 29.19 23.53
CA ASN A 409 -23.17 30.15 24.51
C ASN A 409 -24.05 31.24 23.88
N THR A 410 -25.00 31.70 24.69
CA THR A 410 -25.99 32.78 24.50
C THR A 410 -25.47 34.14 24.03
N HIS A 411 -24.17 34.29 23.74
CA HIS A 411 -23.54 35.57 23.43
C HIS A 411 -22.76 35.63 22.11
N THR A 412 -22.65 34.53 21.35
CA THR A 412 -21.99 34.53 20.04
C THR A 412 -22.91 34.04 18.93
N ALA A 413 -23.41 35.01 18.16
CA ALA A 413 -23.96 34.91 16.80
C ALA A 413 -25.09 33.90 16.53
N ASN A 414 -26.33 34.41 16.48
CA ASN A 414 -27.39 34.06 15.51
C ASN A 414 -27.47 32.60 15.03
N VAL A 415 -27.56 31.62 15.94
CA VAL A 415 -28.05 30.29 15.53
C VAL A 415 -29.55 30.42 15.30
N ASN A 416 -29.96 30.38 14.04
CA ASN A 416 -31.38 30.44 13.65
C ASN A 416 -32.14 29.30 14.36
N PRO A 417 -33.18 29.58 15.17
CA PRO A 417 -33.95 28.53 15.85
C PRO A 417 -34.50 27.46 14.90
N THR A 418 -34.82 27.84 13.66
CA THR A 418 -35.30 26.92 12.62
C THR A 418 -34.25 25.86 12.24
N LEU A 419 -32.95 26.19 12.31
CA LEU A 419 -31.89 25.20 12.08
C LEU A 419 -31.87 24.13 13.19
N ILE A 420 -32.10 24.51 14.44
CA ILE A 420 -32.04 23.59 15.58
C ILE A 420 -33.17 22.56 15.51
N ILE A 421 -34.39 23.00 15.17
CA ILE A 421 -35.54 22.09 15.02
C ILE A 421 -35.37 21.19 13.77
N LEU A 422 -34.81 21.69 12.67
CA LEU A 422 -34.48 20.87 11.49
C LEU A 422 -33.46 19.78 11.84
N LEU A 423 -32.40 20.13 12.58
CA LEU A 423 -31.41 19.16 13.03
C LEU A 423 -32.03 18.13 13.98
N ALA A 424 -32.90 18.55 14.91
CA ALA A 424 -33.61 17.61 15.77
C ALA A 424 -34.42 16.59 14.95
N GLN A 425 -35.17 17.04 13.94
CA GLN A 425 -35.91 16.13 13.05
C GLN A 425 -34.98 15.22 12.24
N PHE A 426 -33.85 15.74 11.76
CA PHE A 426 -32.83 14.92 11.09
C PHE A 426 -32.34 13.77 11.97
N TYR A 427 -32.02 14.01 13.25
CA TYR A 427 -31.61 12.96 14.18
C TYR A 427 -32.74 11.95 14.48
N ILE A 428 -33.99 12.40 14.57
CA ILE A 428 -35.16 11.53 14.74
C ILE A 428 -35.33 10.60 13.53
N ASN A 429 -35.23 11.14 12.31
CA ASN A 429 -35.33 10.35 11.08
C ASN A 429 -34.20 9.31 10.98
N ILE A 430 -32.97 9.70 11.32
CA ILE A 430 -31.82 8.80 11.33
C ILE A 430 -32.02 7.65 12.31
N GLU A 431 -32.45 7.95 13.53
CA GLU A 431 -32.70 6.96 14.59
C GLU A 431 -33.79 5.96 14.20
N ALA A 432 -34.86 6.45 13.55
CA ALA A 432 -36.00 5.63 13.16
C ALA A 432 -35.71 4.69 11.98
N ARG A 433 -35.01 5.17 10.94
CA ARG A 433 -34.89 4.43 9.66
C ARG A 433 -33.45 4.20 9.22
N SER A 434 -32.64 5.26 9.18
CA SER A 434 -31.32 5.22 8.51
C SER A 434 -30.30 4.33 9.23
N VAL A 435 -30.30 4.31 10.57
CA VAL A 435 -29.35 3.50 11.37
C VAL A 435 -29.55 2.01 11.13
N SER A 436 -30.80 1.52 11.21
CA SER A 436 -31.10 0.10 10.99
C SER A 436 -30.65 -0.33 9.60
N TYR A 437 -31.01 0.45 8.59
CA TYR A 437 -30.67 0.16 7.21
C TYR A 437 -29.15 0.09 6.96
N ILE A 438 -28.37 1.04 7.50
CA ILE A 438 -26.91 1.03 7.31
C ILE A 438 -26.24 -0.10 8.09
N PHE A 439 -26.73 -0.44 9.28
CA PHE A 439 -26.23 -1.57 10.07
C PHE A 439 -26.43 -2.88 9.29
N ASP A 440 -27.65 -3.12 8.83
CA ASP A 440 -27.99 -4.33 8.05
C ASP A 440 -27.14 -4.39 6.77
N LEU A 441 -27.02 -3.28 6.04
CA LEU A 441 -26.19 -3.20 4.84
C LEU A 441 -24.71 -3.52 5.13
N CYS A 442 -24.12 -2.94 6.18
CA CYS A 442 -22.72 -3.20 6.54
C CYS A 442 -22.51 -4.67 6.90
N GLN A 443 -23.42 -5.25 7.69
CA GLN A 443 -23.33 -6.63 8.14
C GLN A 443 -23.47 -7.63 6.98
N GLU A 444 -24.36 -7.34 6.01
CA GLU A 444 -24.51 -8.15 4.79
C GLU A 444 -23.26 -8.07 3.90
N GLN A 445 -22.74 -6.87 3.65
CA GLN A 445 -21.60 -6.66 2.74
C GLN A 445 -20.32 -7.32 3.28
N PHE A 446 -20.09 -7.31 4.59
CA PHE A 446 -18.89 -7.88 5.23
C PHE A 446 -19.13 -9.24 5.90
N ARG A 447 -20.28 -9.89 5.66
CA ARG A 447 -20.63 -11.24 6.17
C ARG A 447 -20.50 -11.39 7.69
N LEU A 448 -20.90 -10.38 8.45
CA LEU A 448 -20.78 -10.32 9.92
C LEU A 448 -21.90 -11.06 10.68
N VAL A 449 -22.68 -11.89 9.99
CA VAL A 449 -23.83 -12.62 10.57
C VAL A 449 -23.41 -13.50 11.75
N THR A 450 -22.24 -14.12 11.68
CA THR A 450 -21.69 -14.97 12.75
C THR A 450 -21.31 -14.20 14.00
N GLU A 451 -20.89 -12.93 13.89
CA GLU A 451 -20.62 -12.06 15.05
C GLU A 451 -21.90 -11.58 15.72
N ARG A 452 -22.97 -11.40 14.95
CA ARG A 452 -24.29 -11.03 15.47
C ARG A 452 -24.86 -12.15 16.35
N GLU A 453 -24.67 -13.39 15.95
CA GLU A 453 -25.14 -14.58 16.69
C GLU A 453 -24.42 -14.78 18.03
N LYS A 454 -23.25 -14.14 18.24
CA LYS A 454 -22.50 -14.20 19.50
C LYS A 454 -23.12 -13.36 20.63
N GLY A 455 -24.14 -12.54 20.36
CA GLY A 455 -24.88 -11.78 21.37
C GLY A 455 -23.97 -10.92 22.25
N ASP A 456 -24.03 -11.10 23.58
CA ASP A 456 -23.22 -10.35 24.57
C ASP A 456 -21.70 -10.55 24.45
N LYS A 457 -21.23 -11.57 23.71
CA LYS A 457 -19.80 -11.79 23.44
C LYS A 457 -19.33 -11.17 22.12
N SER A 458 -20.23 -10.50 21.39
CA SER A 458 -19.91 -9.84 20.13
C SER A 458 -19.02 -8.63 20.38
N GLN A 459 -18.09 -8.38 19.47
CA GLN A 459 -17.30 -7.13 19.47
C GLN A 459 -18.10 -5.95 18.89
N LEU A 460 -19.30 -6.21 18.37
CA LEU A 460 -20.12 -5.21 17.69
C LEU A 460 -20.94 -4.38 18.69
N THR A 461 -20.94 -3.06 18.50
CA THR A 461 -21.81 -2.14 19.24
C THR A 461 -23.26 -2.42 18.89
N SER A 462 -24.11 -2.55 19.93
CA SER A 462 -25.52 -2.84 19.73
C SER A 462 -26.26 -1.66 19.10
N LEU A 463 -27.22 -1.99 18.23
CA LEU A 463 -28.11 -1.04 17.57
C LEU A 463 -28.78 -0.09 18.57
N ASP A 464 -29.17 -0.61 19.74
CA ASP A 464 -29.87 0.15 20.78
C ASP A 464 -29.00 1.23 21.41
N LYS A 465 -27.70 0.97 21.63
CA LYS A 465 -26.77 1.98 22.18
C LYS A 465 -26.68 3.19 21.27
N LEU A 466 -26.55 2.96 19.97
CA LEU A 466 -26.45 4.04 19.00
C LEU A 466 -27.77 4.80 18.84
N ARG A 467 -28.90 4.09 18.81
CA ARG A 467 -30.23 4.73 18.85
C ARG A 467 -30.41 5.62 20.07
N ILE A 468 -29.98 5.16 21.26
CA ILE A 468 -30.03 5.97 22.49
C ILE A 468 -29.15 7.22 22.35
N SER A 469 -27.94 7.11 21.80
CA SER A 469 -27.04 8.26 21.60
C SER A 469 -27.65 9.31 20.66
N LEU A 470 -28.18 8.89 19.51
CA LEU A 470 -28.85 9.75 18.52
C LEU A 470 -30.12 10.37 19.11
N ARG A 471 -30.94 9.58 19.79
CA ARG A 471 -32.14 10.04 20.50
C ARG A 471 -31.78 11.09 21.54
N SER A 472 -30.75 10.85 22.35
CA SER A 472 -30.28 11.82 23.35
C SER A 472 -29.84 13.13 22.70
N THR A 473 -29.18 13.08 21.54
CA THR A 473 -28.79 14.27 20.78
C THR A 473 -30.00 15.03 20.25
N ALA A 474 -31.00 14.33 19.68
CA ALA A 474 -32.25 14.93 19.25
C ALA A 474 -32.98 15.63 20.40
N HIS A 475 -33.09 14.96 21.56
CA HIS A 475 -33.73 15.54 22.75
C HIS A 475 -32.98 16.75 23.30
N ALA A 476 -31.64 16.74 23.27
CA ALA A 476 -30.83 17.89 23.68
C ALA A 476 -31.08 19.10 22.77
N LEU A 477 -31.15 18.88 21.45
CA LEU A 477 -31.48 19.92 20.46
C LEU A 477 -32.90 20.47 20.67
N LEU A 478 -33.90 19.59 20.87
CA LEU A 478 -35.27 20.02 21.18
C LEU A 478 -35.34 20.85 22.46
N LYS A 479 -34.67 20.41 23.53
CA LYS A 479 -34.59 21.17 24.79
C LYS A 479 -33.94 22.53 24.59
N HIS A 480 -32.87 22.59 23.78
CA HIS A 480 -32.20 23.85 23.47
C HIS A 480 -33.09 24.78 22.62
N TYR A 481 -33.81 24.25 21.64
CA TYR A 481 -34.80 24.99 20.85
C TYR A 481 -35.91 25.59 21.73
N VAL A 482 -36.53 24.76 22.58
CA VAL A 482 -37.58 25.21 23.50
C VAL A 482 -37.06 26.30 24.43
N ARG A 483 -35.83 26.19 24.93
CA ARG A 483 -35.20 27.23 25.75
C ARG A 483 -35.01 28.54 24.97
N ILE A 484 -34.49 28.49 23.74
CA ILE A 484 -34.30 29.69 22.92
C ILE A 484 -35.64 30.35 22.60
N GLN A 485 -36.62 29.59 22.10
CA GLN A 485 -37.94 30.13 21.78
C GLN A 485 -38.66 30.66 23.02
N GLY A 486 -38.55 29.96 24.16
CA GLY A 486 -39.07 30.43 25.43
C GLY A 486 -38.48 31.77 25.86
N VAL A 487 -37.17 31.97 25.68
CA VAL A 487 -36.52 33.27 25.93
C VAL A 487 -37.02 34.35 24.96
N ILE A 488 -37.17 34.04 23.67
CA ILE A 488 -37.67 35.01 22.67
C ILE A 488 -39.09 35.47 23.02
N ILE A 489 -40.00 34.53 23.29
CA ILE A 489 -41.40 34.83 23.61
C ILE A 489 -41.52 35.54 24.96
N SER A 490 -40.79 35.09 25.99
CA SER A 490 -40.84 35.73 27.32
C SER A 490 -40.26 37.14 27.33
N GLN A 491 -39.22 37.43 26.54
CA GLN A 491 -38.68 38.79 26.42
C GLN A 491 -39.71 39.79 25.87
N LEU A 492 -40.60 39.35 24.97
CA LEU A 492 -41.70 40.21 24.50
C LEU A 492 -42.63 40.60 25.65
N LEU A 493 -42.99 39.63 26.50
CA LEU A 493 -43.82 39.89 27.68
C LEU A 493 -43.11 40.79 28.68
N VAL A 494 -41.84 40.52 29.01
CA VAL A 494 -41.06 41.33 29.96
C VAL A 494 -40.95 42.77 29.48
N LYS A 495 -40.55 43.00 28.23
CA LYS A 495 -40.48 44.35 27.64
C LYS A 495 -41.84 45.05 27.63
N SER A 496 -42.94 44.32 27.43
CA SER A 496 -44.29 44.90 27.47
C SER A 496 -44.70 45.38 28.85
N VAL A 497 -44.18 44.74 29.90
CA VAL A 497 -44.41 45.13 31.28
C VAL A 497 -43.48 46.28 31.66
N GLU A 498 -42.22 46.26 31.25
CA GLU A 498 -41.26 47.33 31.56
C GLU A 498 -41.54 48.65 30.82
N ALA A 499 -42.03 48.58 29.57
CA ALA A 499 -42.22 49.77 28.74
C ALA A 499 -43.48 50.59 29.08
N ARG A 500 -44.41 50.03 29.85
CA ARG A 500 -45.69 50.67 30.15
C ARG A 500 -45.63 51.37 31.51
N ASP A 501 -46.09 52.61 31.54
CA ASP A 501 -46.31 53.32 32.79
C ASP A 501 -47.61 52.83 33.44
N TRP A 502 -47.49 51.89 34.35
CA TRP A 502 -48.61 51.25 35.05
C TRP A 502 -49.32 52.18 36.05
N LEU A 503 -48.73 53.34 36.37
CA LEU A 503 -49.33 54.33 37.26
C LEU A 503 -50.39 55.19 36.57
N VAL A 504 -50.37 55.31 35.23
CA VAL A 504 -51.27 56.17 34.45
C VAL A 504 -51.94 55.34 33.35
N CYS A 505 -52.80 54.39 33.72
CA CYS A 505 -53.30 53.36 32.81
C CYS A 505 -54.84 53.27 32.74
N ALA A 506 -55.45 53.95 31.77
CA ALA A 506 -56.90 53.85 31.53
C ALA A 506 -57.45 52.40 31.51
N GLU A 507 -58.69 52.26 31.99
CA GLU A 507 -59.41 50.98 32.10
C GLU A 507 -59.35 50.16 30.80
N PRO A 508 -59.01 48.85 30.86
CA PRO A 508 -58.75 48.05 29.68
C PRO A 508 -60.03 47.82 28.87
N THR A 509 -60.07 48.36 27.65
CA THR A 509 -61.17 48.14 26.68
C THR A 509 -60.87 47.02 25.68
N ALA A 510 -59.64 46.52 25.66
CA ALA A 510 -59.11 45.54 24.73
C ALA A 510 -57.98 44.73 25.39
N VAL A 511 -57.72 43.53 24.85
CA VAL A 511 -56.57 42.71 25.23
C VAL A 511 -55.28 43.36 24.72
N ARG A 512 -54.20 43.32 25.51
CA ARG A 512 -52.92 43.92 25.08
C ARG A 512 -52.41 43.27 23.80
N ALA A 513 -51.92 44.10 22.88
CA ALA A 513 -51.39 43.65 21.59
C ALA A 513 -50.27 42.60 21.73
N VAL A 514 -49.46 42.68 22.78
CA VAL A 514 -48.38 41.70 23.05
C VAL A 514 -48.94 40.30 23.38
N ILE A 515 -50.09 40.23 24.06
CA ILE A 515 -50.74 38.95 24.38
C ILE A 515 -51.33 38.31 23.12
N LYS A 516 -51.90 39.12 22.22
CA LYS A 516 -52.32 38.63 20.89
C LYS A 516 -51.14 38.15 20.06
N ARG A 517 -50.06 38.94 20.04
CA ARG A 517 -48.82 38.60 19.35
C ARG A 517 -48.24 37.28 19.87
N LEU A 518 -48.31 37.04 21.19
CA LEU A 518 -47.88 35.77 21.79
C LEU A 518 -48.68 34.57 21.24
N ILE A 519 -50.02 34.70 21.14
CA ILE A 519 -50.86 33.63 20.58
C ILE A 519 -50.60 33.44 19.08
N GLU A 520 -50.43 34.53 18.33
CA GLU A 520 -50.02 34.48 16.92
C GLU A 520 -48.66 33.80 16.76
N ASP A 521 -47.69 34.10 17.63
CA ASP A 521 -46.36 33.51 17.60
C ASP A 521 -46.42 32.01 17.92
N LEU A 522 -47.18 31.60 18.94
CA LEU A 522 -47.42 30.18 19.24
C LEU A 522 -48.12 29.44 18.08
N SER A 523 -49.11 30.08 17.45
CA SER A 523 -49.78 29.54 16.27
C SER A 523 -48.84 29.42 15.06
N SER A 524 -47.96 30.41 14.87
CA SER A 524 -46.94 30.37 13.83
C SER A 524 -45.91 29.25 14.07
N LEU A 525 -45.52 29.01 15.33
CA LEU A 525 -44.64 27.91 15.70
C LEU A 525 -45.30 26.55 15.50
N ASP A 526 -46.55 26.39 15.92
CA ASP A 526 -47.34 25.17 15.73
C ASP A 526 -47.49 24.86 14.24
N SER A 527 -47.86 25.85 13.42
CA SER A 527 -47.98 25.69 11.97
C SER A 527 -46.64 25.43 11.25
N LEU A 528 -45.52 25.93 11.79
CA LEU A 528 -44.18 25.65 11.26
C LEU A 528 -43.76 24.22 11.58
N ILE A 529 -43.97 23.75 12.81
CA ILE A 529 -43.46 22.46 13.33
C ILE A 529 -44.32 21.28 12.87
N LYS A 530 -45.65 21.44 12.92
CA LYS A 530 -46.65 20.40 12.66
C LYS A 530 -46.49 19.66 11.32
N PRO A 531 -46.06 20.31 10.22
CA PRO A 531 -45.90 19.62 8.93
C PRO A 531 -44.70 18.66 8.86
N PHE A 532 -43.70 18.80 9.73
CA PHE A 532 -42.47 18.01 9.66
C PHE A 532 -42.12 17.24 10.93
N MET A 533 -42.77 17.51 12.06
CA MET A 533 -42.72 16.66 13.26
C MET A 533 -44.11 16.06 13.52
N ASP A 534 -44.17 14.75 13.75
CA ASP A 534 -45.43 14.05 14.03
C ASP A 534 -46.11 14.59 15.30
N GLU A 535 -47.44 14.76 15.25
CA GLU A 535 -48.23 15.17 16.42
C GLU A 535 -48.14 14.12 17.52
N GLY A 536 -47.56 14.50 18.67
CA GLY A 536 -47.78 13.74 19.90
C GLY A 536 -49.27 13.67 20.22
N THR A 537 -49.71 12.58 20.86
CA THR A 537 -51.13 12.34 21.20
C THR A 537 -51.73 13.54 21.95
N ARG A 538 -52.54 14.34 21.26
CA ARG A 538 -53.22 15.51 21.83
C ARG A 538 -54.60 15.08 22.32
N LYS A 539 -54.95 15.40 23.58
CA LYS A 539 -56.31 15.19 24.08
C LYS A 539 -57.25 16.19 23.39
N GLU A 540 -58.20 15.67 22.62
CA GLU A 540 -59.33 16.47 22.14
C GLU A 540 -60.17 16.93 23.34
N ARG A 541 -60.63 18.18 23.29
CA ARG A 541 -61.57 18.72 24.26
C ARG A 541 -62.88 17.96 24.12
N SER A 542 -63.16 17.04 25.04
CA SER A 542 -64.51 16.51 25.19
C SER A 542 -65.45 17.68 25.47
N THR A 543 -66.36 17.95 24.55
CA THR A 543 -67.33 19.04 24.55
C THR A 543 -68.32 19.01 25.72
N GLU A 544 -68.22 18.04 26.63
CA GLU A 544 -69.09 17.90 27.82
C GLU A 544 -68.57 18.63 29.08
N SER A 545 -67.34 19.18 29.07
CA SER A 545 -66.76 19.81 30.29
C SER A 545 -67.12 21.28 30.49
N SER A 546 -68.15 21.80 29.82
CA SER A 546 -68.71 23.14 30.09
C SER A 546 -69.58 23.21 31.36
N SER A 547 -69.74 22.10 32.10
CA SER A 547 -70.57 22.04 33.33
C SER A 547 -69.83 21.76 34.63
N ALA A 548 -68.49 21.62 34.62
CA ALA A 548 -67.72 21.41 35.83
C ALA A 548 -67.50 22.74 36.59
N ARG A 549 -68.50 23.04 37.43
CA ARG A 549 -68.55 24.09 38.45
C ARG A 549 -67.18 24.56 38.95
N SER A 550 -67.01 25.88 38.90
CA SER A 550 -66.16 26.68 39.76
C SER A 550 -66.23 26.22 41.22
N HIS A 551 -65.26 25.42 41.63
CA HIS A 551 -64.84 25.31 43.03
C HIS A 551 -63.36 25.62 43.10
N THR A 552 -63.03 26.88 42.81
CA THR A 552 -61.85 27.51 43.41
C THR A 552 -62.03 27.43 44.93
N ARG A 553 -61.27 26.55 45.57
CA ARG A 553 -61.05 26.64 47.01
C ARG A 553 -60.41 27.99 47.26
N ARG A 554 -61.19 28.94 47.78
CA ARG A 554 -60.67 30.11 48.50
C ARG A 554 -59.68 29.60 49.55
N ASN A 555 -58.40 29.89 49.37
CA ASN A 555 -57.40 29.74 50.40
C ASN A 555 -57.33 31.06 51.18
N PRO A 556 -57.77 31.15 52.46
CA PRO A 556 -57.91 32.43 53.17
C PRO A 556 -56.60 32.98 53.75
N ASN A 557 -55.47 32.31 53.60
CA ASN A 557 -54.24 32.63 54.34
C ASN A 557 -53.13 33.18 53.43
N PHE A 558 -53.41 34.30 52.76
CA PHE A 558 -52.35 35.17 52.26
C PHE A 558 -52.11 36.28 53.30
N ASP A 559 -51.36 35.95 54.35
CA ASP A 559 -50.74 36.95 55.20
C ASP A 559 -49.56 37.57 54.43
N ALA A 560 -49.84 38.72 53.83
CA ALA A 560 -48.82 39.66 53.41
C ALA A 560 -48.13 40.20 54.66
N CYS A 561 -46.85 39.88 54.87
CA CYS A 561 -45.87 40.73 55.57
C CYS A 561 -44.51 40.03 55.61
N SER A 562 -43.58 40.46 54.76
CA SER A 562 -42.18 40.72 55.11
C SER A 562 -41.36 40.87 53.83
N ILE A 563 -41.52 41.97 53.11
CA ILE A 563 -40.45 42.67 52.39
C ILE A 563 -41.03 44.05 52.00
N SER A 564 -40.35 45.10 52.46
CA SER A 564 -40.37 46.46 51.92
C SER A 564 -41.33 47.51 52.51
N SER A 565 -41.06 47.93 53.75
CA SER A 565 -41.57 49.20 54.32
C SER A 565 -40.94 50.47 53.71
N THR A 566 -40.33 50.38 52.53
CA THR A 566 -39.69 51.52 51.84
C THR A 566 -40.11 51.66 50.38
N LEU A 567 -40.84 50.68 49.82
CA LEU A 567 -41.53 50.83 48.53
C LEU A 567 -43.01 51.26 48.67
N ASP A 568 -43.55 51.25 49.90
CA ASP A 568 -44.95 51.57 50.24
C ASP A 568 -45.39 53.02 49.97
N LYS A 569 -44.50 53.90 49.48
CA LYS A 569 -44.81 55.31 49.21
C LYS A 569 -44.74 55.72 47.75
N LEU A 570 -44.59 54.79 46.81
CA LEU A 570 -44.54 55.13 45.36
C LEU A 570 -45.71 54.62 44.53
N TRP A 571 -46.72 54.02 45.14
CA TRP A 571 -47.77 53.38 44.38
C TRP A 571 -49.09 53.85 44.93
N THR A 572 -49.78 54.69 44.18
CA THR A 572 -51.20 55.02 44.31
C THR A 572 -51.73 54.97 42.89
N GLU A 573 -52.47 53.91 42.53
CA GLU A 573 -53.65 53.94 41.63
C GLU A 573 -54.14 52.53 41.23
N ARG A 574 -55.31 52.52 40.58
CA ARG A 574 -56.43 51.56 40.71
C ARG A 574 -56.52 50.52 39.58
N GLU A 575 -55.65 50.60 38.57
CA GLU A 575 -55.96 50.13 37.21
C GLU A 575 -55.06 48.97 36.71
N THR A 576 -54.03 48.59 37.48
CA THR A 576 -53.06 47.55 37.07
C THR A 576 -53.65 46.13 37.12
N SER A 577 -54.44 45.80 38.16
CA SER A 577 -55.05 44.47 38.33
C SER A 577 -56.06 44.14 37.22
N LEU A 578 -56.71 45.15 36.64
CA LEU A 578 -57.74 44.99 35.61
C LEU A 578 -57.15 44.53 34.26
N ALA A 579 -56.03 45.10 33.84
CA ALA A 579 -55.38 44.73 32.58
C ALA A 579 -54.88 43.29 32.61
N PHE A 580 -54.24 42.87 33.71
CA PHE A 580 -53.79 41.48 33.88
C PHE A 580 -54.96 40.49 33.96
N GLN A 581 -56.10 40.88 34.54
CA GLN A 581 -57.31 40.05 34.57
C GLN A 581 -57.85 39.77 33.16
N VAL A 582 -57.91 40.79 32.29
CA VAL A 582 -58.33 40.64 30.88
C VAL A 582 -57.34 39.78 30.09
N ASP A 583 -56.05 40.01 30.25
CA ASP A 583 -55.01 39.25 29.54
C ASP A 583 -54.98 37.77 29.96
N CYS A 584 -55.05 37.48 31.26
CA CYS A 584 -55.04 36.11 31.76
C CYS A 584 -56.28 35.33 31.31
N TYR A 585 -57.45 35.99 31.29
CA TYR A 585 -58.67 35.38 30.76
C TYR A 585 -58.56 35.09 29.25
N TYR A 586 -57.99 36.00 28.46
CA TYR A 586 -57.76 35.76 27.03
C TYR A 586 -56.74 34.65 26.77
N LEU A 587 -55.67 34.57 27.57
CA LEU A 587 -54.69 33.48 27.50
C LEU A 587 -55.33 32.14 27.86
N GLN A 588 -56.16 32.07 28.90
CA GLN A 588 -56.86 30.85 29.29
C GLN A 588 -57.74 30.30 28.15
N GLN A 589 -58.40 31.18 27.38
CA GLN A 589 -59.25 30.77 26.26
C GLN A 589 -58.49 30.24 25.03
N ASN A 590 -57.21 30.61 24.87
CA ASN A 590 -56.44 30.31 23.66
C ASN A 590 -55.26 29.35 23.89
N LEU A 591 -54.72 29.27 25.11
CA LEU A 591 -53.57 28.41 25.48
C LEU A 591 -53.94 26.95 25.77
N TRP A 592 -55.21 26.55 25.71
CA TRP A 592 -55.59 25.14 25.88
C TRP A 592 -55.30 24.31 24.63
N HIS A 593 -55.33 24.94 23.46
CA HIS A 593 -54.57 24.47 22.31
C HIS A 593 -53.08 24.48 22.73
N TYR A 594 -52.08 23.82 22.17
CA TYR A 594 -50.67 23.95 22.63
C TYR A 594 -50.30 23.35 24.01
N VAL A 595 -51.18 23.26 25.03
CA VAL A 595 -50.83 22.69 26.35
C VAL A 595 -51.47 21.33 26.59
N SER A 596 -50.71 20.38 27.15
CA SER A 596 -51.20 19.04 27.50
C SER A 596 -51.97 18.97 28.83
N ASP A 597 -51.61 19.81 29.80
CA ASP A 597 -52.25 19.91 31.11
C ASP A 597 -52.81 21.32 31.35
N GLU A 598 -54.12 21.48 31.15
CA GLU A 598 -54.82 22.75 31.34
C GLU A 598 -54.77 23.22 32.81
N GLN A 599 -54.67 22.31 33.78
CA GLN A 599 -54.68 22.66 35.21
C GLN A 599 -53.42 23.45 35.60
N VAL A 600 -52.27 23.09 35.02
CA VAL A 600 -51.02 23.82 35.24
C VAL A 600 -51.12 25.23 34.70
N THR A 601 -51.67 25.40 33.48
CA THR A 601 -51.88 26.73 32.88
C THR A 601 -52.82 27.58 33.72
N VAL A 602 -53.95 27.02 34.15
CA VAL A 602 -54.92 27.74 35.00
C VAL A 602 -54.29 28.14 36.33
N SER A 603 -53.54 27.25 36.98
CA SER A 603 -52.84 27.56 38.24
C SER A 603 -51.82 28.68 38.08
N LEU A 604 -51.05 28.70 36.99
CA LEU A 604 -50.05 29.74 36.72
C LEU A 604 -50.71 31.10 36.42
N LEU A 605 -51.81 31.11 35.67
CA LEU A 605 -52.59 32.32 35.39
C LEU A 605 -53.24 32.88 36.66
N ASP A 606 -53.78 32.01 37.53
CA ASP A 606 -54.33 32.39 38.83
C ASP A 606 -53.26 32.99 39.75
N GLU A 607 -52.03 32.45 39.74
CA GLU A 607 -50.90 33.01 40.49
C GLU A 607 -50.48 34.39 39.97
N ILE A 608 -50.50 34.60 38.64
CA ILE A 608 -50.24 35.93 38.03
C ILE A 608 -51.29 36.95 38.49
N ILE A 609 -52.58 36.59 38.43
CA ILE A 609 -53.67 37.46 38.88
C ILE A 609 -53.55 37.73 40.38
N SER A 610 -53.30 36.70 41.20
CA SER A 610 -53.11 36.83 42.64
C SER A 610 -51.93 37.76 42.96
N SER A 611 -50.79 37.58 42.30
CA SER A 611 -49.63 38.44 42.47
C SER A 611 -49.90 39.88 42.02
N ALA A 612 -50.67 40.09 40.95
CA ALA A 612 -51.06 41.43 40.51
C ALA A 612 -52.00 42.11 41.51
N VAL A 613 -52.97 41.36 42.05
CA VAL A 613 -53.90 41.82 43.10
C VAL A 613 -53.17 42.18 44.38
N HIS A 614 -52.26 41.33 44.87
CA HIS A 614 -51.48 41.58 46.08
C HIS A 614 -50.55 42.79 45.98
N ARG A 615 -50.13 43.17 44.77
CA ARG A 615 -49.25 44.32 44.50
C ARG A 615 -50.04 45.59 44.16
N SER A 616 -51.38 45.54 44.18
CA SER A 616 -52.25 46.67 43.88
C SER A 616 -52.85 47.27 45.17
N LEU A 617 -53.15 48.58 45.15
CA LEU A 617 -53.45 49.34 46.38
C LEU A 617 -54.94 49.37 46.77
N ASP A 618 -55.83 49.17 45.81
CA ASP A 618 -57.28 48.99 45.99
C ASP A 618 -57.77 48.02 44.91
N PRO A 619 -57.47 46.71 45.02
CA PRO A 619 -57.83 45.73 44.00
C PRO A 619 -59.34 45.65 43.86
N LYS A 620 -59.86 46.18 42.75
CA LYS A 620 -61.22 45.88 42.29
C LYS A 620 -61.08 45.04 41.04
N LEU A 621 -61.60 43.82 41.09
CA LEU A 621 -61.70 42.97 39.91
C LEU A 621 -62.87 43.45 39.04
N MET A 622 -62.67 43.44 37.73
CA MET A 622 -63.76 43.64 36.77
C MET A 622 -64.77 42.51 36.87
N ASP A 623 -66.04 42.84 36.58
CA ASP A 623 -67.10 41.83 36.49
C ASP A 623 -66.74 40.79 35.42
N PRO A 624 -66.86 39.47 35.73
CA PRO A 624 -66.52 38.42 34.78
C PRO A 624 -67.25 38.51 33.43
N ASN A 625 -68.48 39.06 33.39
CA ASN A 625 -69.20 39.23 32.13
C ASN A 625 -68.62 40.37 31.29
N THR A 626 -68.11 41.42 31.92
CA THR A 626 -67.41 42.52 31.23
C THR A 626 -66.08 42.03 30.66
N VAL A 627 -65.30 41.26 31.42
CA VAL A 627 -64.05 40.64 30.94
C VAL A 627 -64.32 39.71 29.75
N LYS A 628 -65.34 38.86 29.88
CA LYS A 628 -65.78 37.97 28.80
C LYS A 628 -66.19 38.75 27.55
N ALA A 629 -67.00 39.80 27.69
CA ALA A 629 -67.43 40.63 26.57
C ALA A 629 -66.28 41.39 25.88
N ILE A 630 -65.23 41.76 26.62
CA ILE A 630 -64.01 42.36 26.04
C ILE A 630 -63.25 41.32 25.21
N CYS A 631 -63.02 40.12 25.75
CA CYS A 631 -62.29 39.06 25.06
C CYS A 631 -63.04 38.47 23.87
N GLU A 632 -64.37 38.37 23.91
CA GLU A 632 -65.19 37.88 22.79
C GLU A 632 -65.26 38.85 21.59
N ARG A 633 -64.91 40.13 21.79
CA ARG A 633 -64.84 41.15 20.73
C ARG A 633 -63.49 41.17 19.99
N GLN A 634 -62.54 40.34 20.41
CA GLN A 634 -61.12 40.40 20.03
C GLN A 634 -60.72 39.19 19.22
#